data_AF-A0A5J4UZ59-F1
#
_entry.id   AF-A0A5J4UZ59-F1
#
_cell.length_a   1.000
_cell.length_b   1.000
_cell.length_c   1.000
_cell.angle_alpha   90.00
_cell.angle_beta   90.00
_cell.angle_gamma   90.00
#
_symmetry.space_group_name_H-M   'P 1'
#
loop_
_entity.id
_entity.type
_entity.pdbx_description
1 polymer ?
#
loop_
_entity_poly.entity_id
_entity_poly.type
_entity_poly.pdbx_seq_one_letter_code
_entity_poly.pdbx_strand_id
1 'polypeptide(L)'
;MTHMLISLLLSLSVAFSENSSLSNQVSSSHHNSTQTFPIEYIHATSHISTNAPCRFNISQSNTGSNPKTVASALQSSCSDGYEITLMDSIHYEYVTIIKTKNIPVLIQSGQLIRTVWIDASGYVDLEIALEYCKSKTELTSDCACDINSTTYPESQCKKDNLCLTDLVHQNSTNCPCLSTADPRANGICPAYCNSKDEFTLNCVCELGSSIYPQATCEKDKLCIVDLIYQSVSNCPYLEFNDPRGESLCKFSDPDPTDPIIHDPPEKDPEIDQEQESGSKQDDEKTFNMIWIIFIVIGILAIVVIVIITFFIFRSRNKRKQIEIKKKNQVIQIEVKERIIEVQKSDQNRTKTRNIVHSVKDDDNQSESSSESSSSSSSSTSSSSSPFSSSSSISSSSPISSPSLHINISETPHQSFASERSFRTASESHRG
;
A
#
# COMPACT_ATOMS: atom_id res chain seq x y z
N MET A 1 19.84 37.45 -4.51
CA MET A 1 20.36 37.14 -3.15
C MET A 1 19.61 35.96 -2.51
N THR A 2 18.28 35.90 -2.60
CA THR A 2 17.44 34.79 -2.12
C THR A 2 17.79 33.41 -2.70
N HIS A 3 18.07 33.30 -4.01
CA HIS A 3 18.49 32.03 -4.62
C HIS A 3 19.85 31.51 -4.12
N MET A 4 20.81 32.40 -3.83
CA MET A 4 22.09 32.00 -3.24
C MET A 4 21.92 31.51 -1.80
N LEU A 5 20.99 32.10 -1.04
CA LEU A 5 20.73 31.71 0.34
C LEU A 5 20.04 30.33 0.42
N ILE A 6 19.10 30.05 -0.48
CA ILE A 6 18.44 28.73 -0.59
C ILE A 6 19.46 27.66 -1.01
N SER A 7 20.34 27.97 -1.96
CA SER A 7 21.39 27.04 -2.41
C SER A 7 22.42 26.73 -1.31
N LEU A 8 22.74 27.71 -0.45
CA LEU A 8 23.63 27.52 0.70
C LEU A 8 22.98 26.69 1.81
N LEU A 9 21.68 26.87 2.05
CA LEU A 9 20.92 26.08 3.03
C LEU A 9 20.74 24.62 2.59
N LEU A 10 20.53 24.38 1.29
CA LEU A 10 20.43 23.02 0.73
C LEU A 10 21.78 22.28 0.68
N SER A 11 22.89 22.99 0.56
CA SER A 11 24.22 22.37 0.59
C SER A 11 24.71 22.07 2.01
N LEU A 12 24.30 22.87 3.01
CA LEU A 12 24.58 22.55 4.42
C LEU A 12 23.85 21.28 4.88
N SER A 13 22.60 21.04 4.46
CA SER A 13 21.86 19.84 4.87
C SER A 13 22.45 18.53 4.34
N VAL A 14 23.08 18.55 3.17
CA VAL A 14 23.75 17.36 2.59
C VAL A 14 25.05 17.03 3.32
N ALA A 15 25.85 18.04 3.69
CA ALA A 15 27.13 17.82 4.38
C ALA A 15 27.00 17.26 5.82
N PHE A 16 25.86 17.45 6.49
CA PHE A 16 25.61 16.91 7.83
C PHE A 16 25.09 15.46 7.84
N SER A 17 24.69 14.90 6.70
CA SER A 17 24.31 13.49 6.59
C SER A 17 25.52 12.54 6.58
N GLU A 18 26.69 12.99 6.11
CA GLU A 18 27.84 12.09 5.90
C GLU A 18 28.75 11.91 7.13
N ASN A 19 28.63 12.74 8.18
CA ASN A 19 29.59 12.76 9.30
C ASN A 19 29.16 12.03 10.59
N SER A 20 28.19 11.10 10.53
CA SER A 20 27.70 10.37 11.72
C SER A 20 28.26 8.93 11.88
N SER A 21 29.40 8.59 11.30
CA SER A 21 30.13 7.34 11.57
C SER A 21 31.18 7.53 12.67
N LEU A 22 30.74 7.82 13.90
CA LEU A 22 31.65 7.84 15.05
C LEU A 22 32.00 6.40 15.46
N SER A 23 33.23 6.01 15.11
CA SER A 23 33.94 4.82 15.56
C SER A 23 33.84 4.64 17.08
N ASN A 24 33.28 3.52 17.52
CA ASN A 24 33.42 3.03 18.89
C ASN A 24 34.51 1.95 18.91
N GLN A 25 35.71 2.35 19.32
CA GLN A 25 36.75 1.45 19.79
C GLN A 25 36.27 0.85 21.12
N VAL A 26 35.85 -0.42 21.13
CA VAL A 26 35.60 -1.17 22.36
C VAL A 26 36.84 -1.97 22.70
N SER A 27 37.41 -1.65 23.85
CA SER A 27 38.54 -2.31 24.47
C SER A 27 38.23 -3.79 24.74
N SER A 28 39.17 -4.63 24.31
CA SER A 28 39.23 -6.08 24.50
C SER A 28 39.24 -6.46 25.99
N SER A 29 38.35 -7.39 26.37
CA SER A 29 38.65 -8.36 27.42
C SER A 29 38.50 -9.77 26.85
N HIS A 30 39.61 -10.50 26.88
CA HIS A 30 39.75 -11.86 26.41
C HIS A 30 38.88 -12.82 27.23
N HIS A 31 37.96 -13.52 26.55
CA HIS A 31 37.63 -14.90 26.89
C HIS A 31 37.53 -15.69 25.58
N ASN A 32 38.63 -16.35 25.23
CA ASN A 32 38.66 -17.38 24.19
C ASN A 32 37.80 -18.56 24.66
N SER A 33 36.68 -18.80 23.99
CA SER A 33 36.06 -20.12 23.94
C SER A 33 35.76 -20.43 22.48
N THR A 34 36.81 -20.85 21.78
CA THR A 34 36.73 -21.40 20.43
C THR A 34 36.26 -22.85 20.56
N GLN A 35 34.94 -23.09 20.48
CA GLN A 35 34.43 -24.42 20.17
C GLN A 35 34.45 -24.57 18.65
N THR A 36 35.60 -25.02 18.15
CA THR A 36 35.76 -25.54 16.79
C THR A 36 35.00 -26.86 16.71
N PHE A 37 33.83 -26.86 16.07
CA PHE A 37 33.23 -28.09 15.58
C PHE A 37 33.94 -28.50 14.28
N PRO A 38 34.24 -29.79 14.07
CA PRO A 38 34.81 -30.24 12.80
C PRO A 38 33.77 -30.06 11.70
N ILE A 39 34.07 -29.15 10.76
CA ILE A 39 33.29 -28.91 9.56
C ILE A 39 33.66 -29.99 8.55
N GLU A 40 32.74 -30.91 8.30
CA GLU A 40 32.80 -31.82 7.16
C GLU A 40 32.47 -31.00 5.90
N TYR A 41 33.49 -30.75 5.08
CA TYR A 41 33.41 -29.94 3.86
C TYR A 41 32.51 -30.65 2.83
N ILE A 42 31.28 -30.16 2.65
CA ILE A 42 30.42 -30.64 1.57
C ILE A 42 30.93 -30.05 0.25
N HIS A 43 31.63 -30.87 -0.51
CA HIS A 43 32.10 -30.56 -1.85
C HIS A 43 30.90 -30.64 -2.82
N ALA A 44 30.16 -29.54 -2.99
CA ALA A 44 29.10 -29.44 -3.98
C ALA A 44 29.71 -29.16 -5.37
N THR A 45 30.08 -30.21 -6.10
CA THR A 45 30.50 -30.12 -7.51
C THR A 45 29.31 -30.27 -8.45
N SER A 46 28.76 -29.14 -8.91
CA SER A 46 28.16 -29.01 -10.23
C SER A 46 28.11 -27.53 -10.61
N HIS A 47 29.06 -27.08 -11.44
CA HIS A 47 28.99 -25.77 -12.10
C HIS A 47 27.84 -25.80 -13.11
N ILE A 48 26.65 -25.43 -12.66
CA ILE A 48 25.53 -25.12 -13.54
C ILE A 48 25.71 -23.65 -13.94
N SER A 49 26.24 -23.43 -15.13
CA SER A 49 26.29 -22.11 -15.78
C SER A 49 24.89 -21.77 -16.30
N THR A 50 23.98 -21.47 -15.38
CA THR A 50 22.72 -20.81 -15.67
C THR A 50 22.60 -19.70 -14.64
N ASN A 51 22.31 -18.47 -15.08
CA ASN A 51 22.13 -17.27 -14.25
C ASN A 51 20.93 -17.39 -13.30
N ALA A 52 20.89 -18.45 -12.50
CA ALA A 52 19.76 -18.86 -11.68
C ALA A 52 20.19 -18.80 -10.22
N PRO A 53 19.35 -18.23 -9.34
CA PRO A 53 19.64 -18.20 -7.91
C PRO A 53 19.78 -19.62 -7.37
N CYS A 54 20.64 -19.81 -6.37
CA CYS A 54 20.74 -21.08 -5.67
C CYS A 54 19.44 -21.36 -4.92
N ARG A 55 18.86 -22.53 -5.16
CA ARG A 55 17.62 -22.95 -4.51
C ARG A 55 17.92 -23.91 -3.37
N PHE A 56 17.45 -23.55 -2.17
CA PHE A 56 17.62 -24.37 -0.97
C PHE A 56 16.27 -24.67 -0.32
N ASN A 57 16.00 -25.95 -0.10
CA ASN A 57 14.85 -26.41 0.68
C ASN A 57 15.34 -26.79 2.08
N ILE A 58 14.96 -26.00 3.07
CA ILE A 58 15.45 -26.12 4.44
C ILE A 58 14.38 -26.79 5.30
N SER A 59 14.77 -27.89 5.92
CA SER A 59 13.99 -28.59 6.94
C SER A 59 14.93 -29.08 8.03
N GLN A 60 14.52 -28.95 9.29
CA GLN A 60 15.15 -29.57 10.45
C GLN A 60 15.18 -31.09 10.34
N SER A 61 14.22 -31.67 9.60
CA SER A 61 14.10 -33.12 9.37
C SER A 61 14.88 -33.64 8.16
N ASN A 62 15.52 -32.76 7.37
CA ASN A 62 16.25 -33.19 6.18
C ASN A 62 17.34 -34.22 6.51
N THR A 63 17.27 -35.37 5.86
CA THR A 63 18.31 -36.41 5.87
C THR A 63 18.93 -36.47 4.49
N GLY A 64 19.85 -35.55 4.18
CA GLY A 64 20.48 -35.47 2.86
C GLY A 64 21.48 -34.33 2.73
N SER A 65 21.86 -34.02 1.48
CA SER A 65 22.81 -32.94 1.13
C SER A 65 22.23 -31.53 1.26
N ASN A 66 20.93 -31.40 1.52
CA ASN A 66 20.29 -30.11 1.68
C ASN A 66 20.66 -29.49 3.04
N PRO A 67 20.89 -28.16 3.09
CA PRO A 67 21.16 -27.47 4.34
C PRO A 67 19.98 -27.62 5.31
N LYS A 68 20.31 -27.81 6.58
CA LYS A 68 19.32 -27.89 7.68
C LYS A 68 18.95 -26.51 8.25
N THR A 69 19.75 -25.49 7.93
CA THR A 69 19.62 -24.14 8.50
C THR A 69 19.83 -23.07 7.42
N VAL A 70 19.19 -21.92 7.57
CA VAL A 70 19.33 -20.77 6.66
C VAL A 70 20.79 -20.30 6.64
N ALA A 71 21.47 -20.29 7.78
CA ALA A 71 22.89 -19.95 7.87
C ALA A 71 23.77 -20.89 7.03
N SER A 72 23.50 -22.20 7.04
CA SER A 72 24.26 -23.16 6.22
C SER A 72 23.98 -23.00 4.73
N ALA A 73 22.73 -22.69 4.34
CA ALA A 73 22.40 -22.33 2.96
C ALA A 73 23.17 -21.07 2.52
N LEU A 74 23.21 -20.04 3.37
CA LEU A 74 23.92 -18.79 3.10
C LEU A 74 25.45 -18.92 3.11
N GLN A 75 26.03 -20.00 3.64
CA GLN A 75 27.46 -20.26 3.53
C GLN A 75 27.86 -20.80 2.15
N SER A 76 26.91 -21.32 1.37
CA SER A 76 27.16 -21.78 0.00
C SER A 76 27.52 -20.61 -0.91
N SER A 77 28.43 -20.83 -1.85
CA SER A 77 28.81 -19.84 -2.86
C SER A 77 27.79 -19.79 -3.99
N CYS A 78 27.08 -18.67 -4.11
CA CYS A 78 26.08 -18.44 -5.16
C CYS A 78 26.34 -17.10 -5.86
N SER A 79 26.34 -17.10 -7.20
CA SER A 79 26.58 -15.92 -8.04
C SER A 79 25.34 -15.04 -8.17
N ASP A 80 24.18 -15.64 -8.36
CA ASP A 80 22.96 -14.95 -8.84
C ASP A 80 21.90 -14.72 -7.75
N GLY A 81 22.26 -15.00 -6.49
CA GLY A 81 21.36 -14.87 -5.34
C GLY A 81 20.98 -16.20 -4.70
N TYR A 82 20.10 -16.10 -3.71
CA TYR A 82 19.62 -17.20 -2.89
C TYR A 82 18.09 -17.19 -2.90
N GLU A 83 17.50 -18.35 -3.16
CA GLU A 83 16.08 -18.62 -3.00
C GLU A 83 15.93 -19.75 -1.98
N ILE A 84 15.63 -19.36 -0.73
CA ILE A 84 15.58 -20.26 0.42
C ILE A 84 14.12 -20.51 0.78
N THR A 85 13.71 -21.77 0.75
CA THR A 85 12.34 -22.19 1.07
C THR A 85 12.34 -22.99 2.37
N LEU A 86 11.61 -22.50 3.38
CA LEU A 86 11.44 -23.18 4.66
C LEU A 86 10.31 -24.21 4.56
N MET A 87 10.62 -25.48 4.81
CA MET A 87 9.66 -26.60 4.68
C MET A 87 8.96 -26.94 5.99
N ASP A 88 9.57 -26.63 7.13
CA ASP A 88 9.00 -26.92 8.44
C ASP A 88 7.84 -25.95 8.76
N SER A 89 6.83 -26.45 9.48
CA SER A 89 5.74 -25.59 9.99
C SER A 89 6.23 -24.56 11.00
N ILE A 90 7.36 -24.83 11.67
CA ILE A 90 8.00 -23.97 12.66
C ILE A 90 9.52 -24.08 12.48
N HIS A 91 10.18 -22.96 12.15
CA HIS A 91 11.64 -22.85 12.03
C HIS A 91 12.14 -21.66 12.87
N TYR A 92 13.02 -21.93 13.85
CA TYR A 92 13.63 -20.89 14.67
C TYR A 92 15.13 -20.84 14.44
N GLU A 93 15.63 -19.70 13.99
CA GLU A 93 17.06 -19.52 13.75
C GLU A 93 17.46 -18.04 13.88
N TYR A 94 18.66 -17.81 14.43
CA TYR A 94 19.31 -16.51 14.37
C TYR A 94 20.23 -16.48 13.15
N VAL A 95 19.90 -15.63 12.18
CA VAL A 95 20.63 -15.53 10.91
C VAL A 95 21.22 -14.13 10.77
N THR A 96 22.51 -14.06 10.41
CA THR A 96 23.14 -12.80 9.98
C THR A 96 23.35 -12.86 8.48
N ILE A 97 22.66 -12.00 7.72
CA ILE A 97 22.78 -11.97 6.25
C ILE A 97 23.89 -11.00 5.87
N ILE A 98 25.09 -11.53 5.61
CA ILE A 98 26.24 -10.76 5.14
C ILE A 98 26.45 -11.04 3.66
N LYS A 99 25.62 -10.43 2.82
CA LYS A 99 25.68 -10.55 1.34
C LYS A 99 25.77 -9.16 0.70
N THR A 100 26.41 -9.08 -0.45
CA THR A 100 26.51 -7.83 -1.23
C THR A 100 25.15 -7.47 -1.83
N LYS A 101 24.87 -6.18 -2.04
CA LYS A 101 23.59 -5.70 -2.62
C LYS A 101 23.20 -6.35 -3.95
N ASN A 102 24.17 -6.80 -4.74
CA ASN A 102 23.94 -7.42 -6.05
C ASN A 102 23.58 -8.91 -5.97
N ILE A 103 23.58 -9.51 -4.77
CA ILE A 103 23.29 -10.93 -4.57
C ILE A 103 22.05 -11.01 -3.69
N PRO A 104 20.84 -11.01 -4.29
CA PRO A 104 19.60 -10.98 -3.53
C PRO A 104 19.43 -12.25 -2.69
N VAL A 105 18.80 -12.11 -1.53
CA VAL A 105 18.44 -13.22 -0.65
C VAL A 105 16.94 -13.19 -0.45
N LEU A 106 16.23 -14.14 -1.03
CA LEU A 106 14.82 -14.37 -0.80
C LEU A 106 14.67 -15.55 0.17
N ILE A 107 13.98 -15.32 1.29
CA ILE A 107 13.60 -16.39 2.21
C ILE A 107 12.08 -16.44 2.28
N GLN A 108 11.51 -17.56 1.87
CA GLN A 108 10.07 -17.75 1.77
C GLN A 108 9.63 -18.99 2.53
N SER A 109 8.37 -18.98 2.97
CA SER A 109 7.72 -20.16 3.50
C SER A 109 7.28 -21.07 2.35
N GLY A 110 7.62 -22.36 2.40
CA GLY A 110 7.08 -23.33 1.45
C GLY A 110 5.64 -23.74 1.76
N GLN A 111 5.12 -23.33 2.92
CA GLN A 111 3.72 -23.49 3.31
C GLN A 111 3.06 -22.10 3.36
N LEU A 112 1.73 -22.04 3.24
CA LEU A 112 0.91 -20.82 3.38
C LEU A 112 0.90 -20.22 4.81
N ILE A 113 1.97 -20.44 5.58
CA ILE A 113 2.13 -19.97 6.95
C ILE A 113 2.93 -18.67 6.93
N ARG A 114 2.41 -17.66 7.63
CA ARG A 114 3.03 -16.35 7.80
C ARG A 114 4.39 -16.49 8.52
N THR A 115 5.48 -16.17 7.84
CA THR A 115 6.81 -16.07 8.45
C THR A 115 6.95 -14.74 9.20
N VAL A 116 7.37 -14.81 10.46
CA VAL A 116 7.72 -13.64 11.28
C VAL A 116 9.24 -13.63 11.44
N TRP A 117 9.89 -12.63 10.87
CA TRP A 117 11.32 -12.37 11.07
C TRP A 117 11.48 -11.41 12.23
N ILE A 118 12.59 -11.42 12.98
CA ILE A 118 12.87 -10.42 14.01
C ILE A 118 14.36 -10.11 13.91
N ASP A 119 14.74 -8.83 13.83
CA ASP A 119 16.15 -8.46 13.80
C ASP A 119 16.81 -8.57 15.19
N ALA A 120 18.13 -8.36 15.26
CA ALA A 120 18.87 -8.36 16.53
C ALA A 120 18.45 -7.26 17.52
N SER A 121 17.66 -6.27 17.09
CA SER A 121 17.11 -5.19 17.91
C SER A 121 15.68 -5.48 18.41
N GLY A 122 15.08 -6.60 18.01
CA GLY A 122 13.71 -6.98 18.38
C GLY A 122 12.63 -6.35 17.50
N TYR A 123 13.01 -5.64 16.44
CA TYR A 123 12.10 -5.02 15.48
C TYR A 123 12.25 -5.69 14.12
N VAL A 124 11.13 -6.08 13.54
CA VAL A 124 11.13 -6.58 12.16
C VAL A 124 11.19 -5.38 11.24
N ASP A 125 12.38 -4.86 10.97
CA ASP A 125 12.54 -3.98 9.81
C ASP A 125 12.77 -4.87 8.58
N LEU A 126 11.81 -5.76 8.30
CA LEU A 126 11.53 -6.04 6.91
C LEU A 126 10.81 -4.80 6.44
N GLU A 127 11.59 -3.89 5.88
CA GLU A 127 11.14 -3.02 4.82
C GLU A 127 10.80 -3.90 3.60
N ILE A 128 9.88 -4.88 3.77
CA ILE A 128 8.81 -5.02 2.80
C ILE A 128 8.21 -3.62 2.86
N ALA A 129 8.59 -2.77 1.92
CA ALA A 129 7.92 -1.51 1.70
C ALA A 129 6.50 -1.90 1.31
N LEU A 130 5.68 -2.23 2.31
CA LEU A 130 4.25 -2.32 2.20
C LEU A 130 3.89 -0.86 1.91
N GLU A 131 3.83 -0.54 0.63
CA GLU A 131 3.59 0.82 0.21
C GLU A 131 2.17 1.12 0.63
N TYR A 132 2.03 1.86 1.72
CA TYR A 132 0.74 2.23 2.22
C TYR A 132 0.12 3.22 1.24
N CYS A 133 -1.17 3.03 0.97
CA CYS A 133 -1.91 3.97 0.14
C CYS A 133 -1.87 5.35 0.83
N LYS A 134 -1.22 6.34 0.20
CA LYS A 134 -1.07 7.68 0.78
C LYS A 134 -2.29 8.56 0.54
N SER A 135 -2.95 8.37 -0.59
CA SER A 135 -4.13 9.13 -1.02
C SER A 135 -4.91 8.38 -2.09
N LYS A 136 -6.11 8.88 -2.42
CA LYS A 136 -6.96 8.33 -3.49
C LYS A 136 -6.31 8.44 -4.88
N THR A 137 -5.52 9.48 -5.14
CA THR A 137 -4.86 9.70 -6.45
C THR A 137 -3.63 8.83 -6.65
N GLU A 138 -3.01 8.36 -5.57
CA GLU A 138 -1.85 7.47 -5.58
C GLU A 138 -2.24 6.02 -5.27
N LEU A 139 -3.53 5.68 -5.39
CA LEU A 139 -4.04 4.37 -5.06
C LEU A 139 -3.65 3.36 -6.14
N THR A 140 -2.96 2.29 -5.75
CA THR A 140 -2.65 1.14 -6.61
C THR A 140 -3.38 -0.09 -6.09
N SER A 141 -3.56 -1.12 -6.92
CA SER A 141 -4.23 -2.37 -6.50
C SER A 141 -3.51 -3.10 -5.36
N ASP A 142 -2.22 -2.81 -5.19
CA ASP A 142 -1.32 -3.58 -4.33
C ASP A 142 -0.98 -2.85 -3.02
N CYS A 143 -1.42 -1.60 -2.87
CA CYS A 143 -1.13 -0.82 -1.67
C CYS A 143 -2.00 -1.28 -0.48
N ALA A 144 -1.43 -1.17 0.72
CA ALA A 144 -2.13 -1.50 1.95
C ALA A 144 -2.73 -0.24 2.62
N CYS A 145 -3.89 -0.38 3.26
CA CYS A 145 -4.48 0.73 4.03
C CYS A 145 -3.83 0.84 5.41
N ASP A 146 -3.25 2.01 5.73
CA ASP A 146 -2.67 2.29 7.04
C ASP A 146 -3.76 2.61 8.07
N ILE A 147 -3.81 1.80 9.13
CA ILE A 147 -4.75 1.93 10.25
C ILE A 147 -4.52 3.24 11.02
N ASN A 148 -3.29 3.73 11.04
CA ASN A 148 -2.90 4.91 11.82
C ASN A 148 -2.89 6.19 10.99
N SER A 149 -3.24 6.13 9.70
CA SER A 149 -3.26 7.30 8.83
C SER A 149 -4.36 8.27 9.23
N THR A 150 -3.96 9.50 9.53
CA THR A 150 -4.89 10.60 9.84
C THR A 150 -5.37 11.31 8.59
N THR A 151 -4.56 11.34 7.53
CA THR A 151 -4.87 12.00 6.25
C THR A 151 -5.69 11.12 5.33
N TYR A 152 -5.52 9.80 5.42
CA TYR A 152 -6.24 8.82 4.61
C TYR A 152 -6.66 7.62 5.48
N PRO A 153 -7.70 7.79 6.33
CA PRO A 153 -8.10 6.78 7.29
C PRO A 153 -8.45 5.45 6.61
N GLU A 154 -8.19 4.35 7.32
CA GLU A 154 -8.39 2.99 6.82
C GLU A 154 -9.78 2.74 6.20
N SER A 155 -10.84 3.30 6.81
CA SER A 155 -12.20 3.15 6.31
C SER A 155 -12.42 3.82 4.95
N GLN A 156 -11.77 4.96 4.70
CA GLN A 156 -11.82 5.65 3.42
C GLN A 156 -10.96 4.92 2.38
N CYS A 157 -9.74 4.53 2.78
CA CYS A 157 -8.83 3.76 1.92
C CYS A 157 -9.44 2.45 1.43
N LYS A 158 -10.05 1.66 2.33
CA LYS A 158 -10.69 0.39 1.95
C LYS A 158 -11.83 0.59 0.95
N LYS A 159 -12.64 1.64 1.14
CA LYS A 159 -13.72 1.97 0.20
C LYS A 159 -13.17 2.32 -1.17
N ASP A 160 -12.20 3.22 -1.23
CA ASP A 160 -11.59 3.61 -2.52
C ASP A 160 -10.88 2.42 -3.19
N ASN A 161 -10.25 1.52 -2.42
CA ASN A 161 -9.61 0.32 -2.96
C ASN A 161 -10.64 -0.67 -3.55
N LEU A 162 -11.80 -0.84 -2.91
CA LEU A 162 -12.90 -1.59 -3.50
C LEU A 162 -13.43 -0.94 -4.79
N CYS A 163 -13.47 0.40 -4.86
CA CYS A 163 -13.83 1.09 -6.09
C CYS A 163 -12.81 0.88 -7.23
N LEU A 164 -11.56 0.54 -6.90
CA LEU A 164 -10.52 0.25 -7.89
C LEU A 164 -10.51 -1.22 -8.32
N THR A 165 -10.62 -2.13 -7.36
CA THR A 165 -10.40 -3.57 -7.57
C THR A 165 -11.67 -4.37 -7.80
N ASP A 166 -12.80 -3.92 -7.27
CA ASP A 166 -14.06 -4.67 -7.28
C ASP A 166 -15.27 -3.79 -7.62
N LEU A 167 -15.11 -2.93 -8.63
CA LEU A 167 -16.10 -1.92 -8.98
C LEU A 167 -17.48 -2.52 -9.25
N VAL A 168 -17.57 -3.70 -9.89
CA VAL A 168 -18.83 -4.37 -10.29
C VAL A 168 -19.76 -4.71 -9.14
N HIS A 169 -19.25 -4.94 -7.92
CA HIS A 169 -20.07 -5.25 -6.75
C HIS A 169 -20.37 -4.02 -5.87
N GLN A 170 -19.93 -2.83 -6.27
CA GLN A 170 -20.14 -1.61 -5.50
C GLN A 170 -21.37 -0.84 -5.96
N ASN A 171 -22.08 -0.23 -5.01
CA ASN A 171 -23.18 0.69 -5.32
C ASN A 171 -22.66 2.11 -5.65
N SER A 172 -23.52 2.94 -6.24
CA SER A 172 -23.20 4.32 -6.63
C SER A 172 -22.96 5.25 -5.44
N THR A 173 -23.45 4.90 -4.25
CA THR A 173 -23.21 5.68 -3.01
C THR A 173 -21.82 5.48 -2.41
N ASN A 174 -21.25 4.28 -2.55
CA ASN A 174 -19.91 3.96 -2.06
C ASN A 174 -18.84 4.30 -3.09
N CYS A 175 -19.12 4.00 -4.36
CA CYS A 175 -18.22 4.24 -5.48
C CYS A 175 -18.97 5.03 -6.55
N PRO A 176 -18.69 6.35 -6.68
CA PRO A 176 -19.28 7.18 -7.71
C PRO A 176 -19.10 6.55 -9.09
N CYS A 177 -20.10 6.71 -9.96
CA CYS A 177 -20.04 6.19 -11.33
C CYS A 177 -18.98 6.95 -12.12
N LEU A 178 -18.05 6.23 -12.75
CA LEU A 178 -16.85 6.84 -13.32
C LEU A 178 -17.09 7.37 -14.74
N SER A 179 -17.36 6.48 -15.69
CA SER A 179 -17.47 6.78 -17.12
C SER A 179 -18.39 5.78 -17.83
N THR A 180 -18.60 5.95 -19.13
CA THR A 180 -19.32 4.98 -19.99
C THR A 180 -18.68 3.58 -19.98
N ALA A 181 -17.40 3.49 -19.63
CA ALA A 181 -16.67 2.24 -19.45
C ALA A 181 -16.83 1.62 -18.03
N ASP A 182 -17.54 2.29 -17.11
CA ASP A 182 -17.88 1.71 -15.81
C ASP A 182 -18.74 0.46 -16.06
N PRO A 183 -18.30 -0.73 -15.62
CA PRO A 183 -19.00 -1.98 -15.89
C PRO A 183 -20.39 -2.05 -15.24
N ARG A 184 -20.72 -1.07 -14.37
CA ARG A 184 -22.05 -0.90 -13.77
C ARG A 184 -22.96 0.05 -14.55
N ALA A 185 -22.51 0.61 -15.66
CA ALA A 185 -23.30 1.50 -16.51
C ALA A 185 -24.59 0.80 -16.97
N ASN A 186 -25.67 1.58 -17.13
CA ASN A 186 -26.98 1.10 -17.57
C ASN A 186 -27.65 0.11 -16.58
N GLY A 187 -27.40 0.30 -15.29
CA GLY A 187 -27.93 -0.54 -14.21
C GLY A 187 -27.84 0.17 -12.86
N ILE A 188 -26.79 -0.12 -12.09
CA ILE A 188 -26.52 0.57 -10.82
C ILE A 188 -26.13 2.04 -11.09
N CYS A 189 -25.39 2.28 -12.17
CA CYS A 189 -25.04 3.61 -12.63
C CYS A 189 -26.07 4.12 -13.65
N PRO A 190 -26.43 5.42 -13.59
CA PRO A 190 -27.30 6.03 -14.59
C PRO A 190 -26.73 5.88 -16.01
N ALA A 191 -27.60 5.98 -17.01
CA ALA A 191 -27.15 6.12 -18.39
C ALA A 191 -26.32 7.42 -18.53
N TYR A 192 -25.29 7.39 -19.38
CA TYR A 192 -24.52 8.59 -19.70
C TYR A 192 -25.13 9.28 -20.92
N CYS A 193 -25.06 10.61 -20.96
CA CYS A 193 -25.55 11.36 -22.11
C CYS A 193 -24.54 11.24 -23.26
N ASN A 194 -24.95 10.67 -24.40
CA ASN A 194 -24.07 10.48 -25.57
C ASN A 194 -24.15 11.64 -26.57
N SER A 195 -25.31 12.32 -26.61
CA SER A 195 -25.58 13.42 -27.52
C SER A 195 -26.70 14.30 -26.96
N LYS A 196 -26.92 15.43 -27.62
CA LYS A 196 -28.04 16.33 -27.34
C LYS A 196 -29.39 15.71 -27.68
N ASP A 197 -29.45 14.89 -28.73
CA ASP A 197 -30.71 14.33 -29.25
C ASP A 197 -31.19 13.08 -28.47
N GLU A 198 -30.28 12.38 -27.79
CA GLU A 198 -30.58 11.19 -26.97
C GLU A 198 -30.75 11.52 -25.48
N PHE A 199 -31.09 12.78 -25.16
CA PHE A 199 -31.17 13.22 -23.77
C PHE A 199 -32.31 12.52 -23.03
N THR A 200 -31.98 11.72 -22.03
CA THR A 200 -32.94 11.30 -21.01
C THR A 200 -32.74 12.19 -19.79
N LEU A 201 -33.84 12.60 -19.14
CA LEU A 201 -33.81 13.52 -17.98
C LEU A 201 -32.85 13.04 -16.86
N ASN A 202 -32.61 11.73 -16.79
CA ASN A 202 -31.79 11.08 -15.78
C ASN A 202 -30.36 10.75 -16.22
N CYS A 203 -29.92 11.13 -17.42
CA CYS A 203 -28.57 10.82 -17.86
C CYS A 203 -27.51 11.68 -17.14
N VAL A 204 -26.30 11.16 -16.97
CA VAL A 204 -25.16 11.84 -16.33
C VAL A 204 -24.13 12.28 -17.37
N CYS A 205 -23.56 13.47 -17.19
CA CYS A 205 -22.49 13.99 -18.05
C CYS A 205 -21.14 13.39 -17.67
N GLU A 206 -20.46 12.79 -18.65
CA GLU A 206 -19.20 12.07 -18.46
C GLU A 206 -18.00 13.03 -18.40
N LEU A 207 -17.15 12.90 -17.37
CA LEU A 207 -15.87 13.60 -17.26
C LEU A 207 -14.91 13.12 -18.35
N GLY A 208 -14.41 14.04 -19.18
CA GLY A 208 -13.40 13.75 -20.21
C GLY A 208 -13.93 13.08 -21.48
N SER A 209 -15.25 13.04 -21.69
CA SER A 209 -15.82 12.55 -22.95
C SER A 209 -15.31 13.38 -24.13
N SER A 210 -14.81 12.70 -25.17
CA SER A 210 -14.39 13.34 -26.42
C SER A 210 -15.57 13.60 -27.36
N ILE A 211 -16.63 12.81 -27.24
CA ILE A 211 -17.83 12.88 -28.10
C ILE A 211 -18.75 13.99 -27.61
N TYR A 212 -18.99 14.04 -26.29
CA TYR A 212 -19.86 15.03 -25.70
C TYR A 212 -19.23 15.64 -24.44
N PRO A 213 -18.34 16.64 -24.61
CA PRO A 213 -17.58 17.22 -23.51
C PRO A 213 -18.48 17.65 -22.35
N GLN A 214 -18.05 17.36 -21.12
CA GLN A 214 -18.85 17.58 -19.91
C GLN A 214 -19.48 18.97 -19.84
N ALA A 215 -18.72 20.04 -20.13
CA ALA A 215 -19.23 21.40 -20.10
C ALA A 215 -20.36 21.65 -21.12
N THR A 216 -20.25 21.03 -22.31
CA THR A 216 -21.31 21.08 -23.34
C THR A 216 -22.53 20.29 -22.87
N CYS A 217 -22.32 19.07 -22.34
CA CYS A 217 -23.40 18.23 -21.82
C CYS A 217 -24.18 18.89 -20.67
N GLU A 218 -23.48 19.45 -19.68
CA GLU A 218 -24.12 20.10 -18.53
C GLU A 218 -24.90 21.35 -18.96
N LYS A 219 -24.37 22.10 -19.92
CA LYS A 219 -25.03 23.27 -20.50
C LYS A 219 -26.30 22.86 -21.24
N ASP A 220 -26.23 21.89 -22.14
CA ASP A 220 -27.39 21.39 -22.87
C ASP A 220 -28.43 20.75 -21.91
N LYS A 221 -27.98 20.08 -20.84
CA LYS A 221 -28.85 19.56 -19.77
C LYS A 221 -29.64 20.66 -19.09
N LEU A 222 -28.98 21.74 -18.70
CA LEU A 222 -29.63 22.92 -18.10
C LEU A 222 -30.62 23.56 -19.07
N CYS A 223 -30.29 23.63 -20.36
CA CYS A 223 -31.21 24.15 -21.37
C CYS A 223 -32.46 23.29 -21.54
N ILE A 224 -32.38 21.98 -21.33
CA ILE A 224 -33.55 21.10 -21.47
C ILE A 224 -34.39 21.08 -20.19
N VAL A 225 -33.74 20.97 -19.03
CA VAL A 225 -34.44 20.79 -17.74
C VAL A 225 -34.97 22.13 -17.20
N ASP A 226 -34.28 23.23 -17.47
CA ASP A 226 -34.53 24.50 -16.78
C ASP A 226 -34.48 25.72 -17.71
N LEU A 227 -35.05 25.60 -18.92
CA LEU A 227 -34.97 26.64 -19.94
C LEU A 227 -35.51 28.00 -19.47
N ILE A 228 -36.53 28.01 -18.59
CA ILE A 228 -37.20 29.23 -18.13
C ILE A 228 -36.30 30.17 -17.32
N TYR A 229 -35.23 29.67 -16.72
CA TYR A 229 -34.29 30.47 -15.94
C TYR A 229 -32.94 30.72 -16.64
N GLN A 230 -32.80 30.27 -17.90
CA GLN A 230 -31.56 30.42 -18.65
C GLN A 230 -31.58 31.60 -19.63
N SER A 231 -30.46 32.34 -19.68
CA SER A 231 -30.26 33.41 -20.65
C SER A 231 -30.10 32.87 -22.07
N VAL A 232 -30.40 33.70 -23.07
CA VAL A 232 -30.20 33.41 -24.49
C VAL A 232 -28.75 33.17 -24.89
N SER A 233 -27.80 33.76 -24.15
CA SER A 233 -26.37 33.50 -24.34
C SER A 233 -25.98 32.08 -23.93
N ASN A 234 -26.71 31.49 -22.98
CA ASN A 234 -26.46 30.13 -22.51
C ASN A 234 -27.31 29.11 -23.27
N CYS A 235 -28.57 29.39 -23.54
CA CYS A 235 -29.46 28.48 -24.24
C CYS A 235 -30.04 29.18 -25.47
N PRO A 236 -29.58 28.84 -26.69
CA PRO A 236 -30.18 29.34 -27.92
C PRO A 236 -31.69 29.11 -27.92
N TYR A 237 -32.42 29.97 -28.64
CA TYR A 237 -33.86 29.80 -28.79
C TYR A 237 -34.20 28.49 -29.51
N LEU A 238 -35.27 27.84 -29.05
CA LEU A 238 -35.86 26.73 -29.78
C LEU A 238 -36.76 27.31 -30.88
N GLU A 239 -36.65 26.81 -32.12
CA GLU A 239 -37.45 27.30 -33.25
C GLU A 239 -38.97 27.10 -33.05
N PHE A 240 -39.39 26.16 -32.20
CA PHE A 240 -40.79 25.89 -31.88
C PHE A 240 -41.00 25.69 -30.37
N ASN A 241 -42.04 26.33 -29.83
CA ASN A 241 -42.53 26.19 -28.46
C ASN A 241 -41.50 26.50 -27.35
N ASP A 242 -40.70 27.56 -27.48
CA ASP A 242 -39.79 27.97 -26.41
C ASP A 242 -40.57 28.46 -25.16
N PRO A 243 -40.51 27.75 -24.02
CA PRO A 243 -41.26 28.10 -22.81
C PRO A 243 -40.86 29.44 -22.17
N ARG A 244 -39.77 30.10 -22.60
CA ARG A 244 -39.43 31.46 -22.16
C ARG A 244 -40.42 32.52 -22.67
N GLY A 245 -41.34 32.13 -23.55
CA GLY A 245 -42.48 32.92 -23.97
C GLY A 245 -42.13 34.00 -25.00
N GLU A 246 -43.17 34.44 -25.71
CA GLU A 246 -43.06 35.47 -26.76
C GLU A 246 -42.67 36.85 -26.21
N SER A 247 -42.80 37.09 -24.90
CA SER A 247 -42.55 38.40 -24.28
C SER A 247 -41.08 38.81 -24.28
N LEU A 248 -40.14 37.87 -24.40
CA LEU A 248 -38.70 38.14 -24.58
C LEU A 248 -38.26 38.05 -26.04
N CYS A 249 -39.14 37.64 -26.97
CA CYS A 249 -38.81 37.37 -28.37
C CYS A 249 -39.28 38.46 -29.33
N LYS A 250 -39.51 39.69 -28.86
CA LYS A 250 -39.60 40.82 -29.79
C LYS A 250 -38.19 41.18 -30.26
N PHE A 251 -37.70 40.43 -31.25
CA PHE A 251 -36.81 41.00 -32.24
C PHE A 251 -37.56 42.22 -32.79
N SER A 252 -37.08 43.42 -32.46
CA SER A 252 -37.42 44.60 -33.24
C SER A 252 -36.94 44.29 -34.65
N ASP A 253 -37.85 43.95 -35.56
CA ASP A 253 -37.54 43.96 -36.97
C ASP A 253 -36.87 45.30 -37.26
N PRO A 254 -35.62 45.33 -37.75
CA PRO A 254 -35.01 46.57 -38.19
C PRO A 254 -35.87 47.05 -39.35
N ASP A 255 -36.63 48.12 -39.11
CA ASP A 255 -37.43 48.81 -40.11
C ASP A 255 -36.50 49.12 -41.31
N PRO A 256 -36.74 48.55 -42.50
CA PRO A 256 -35.85 48.67 -43.65
C PRO A 256 -35.89 50.06 -44.30
N THR A 257 -36.34 51.10 -43.59
CA THR A 257 -36.63 52.40 -44.18
C THR A 257 -35.81 53.57 -43.61
N ASP A 258 -34.95 53.39 -42.60
CA ASP A 258 -34.18 54.54 -42.10
C ASP A 258 -32.85 54.76 -42.86
N PRO A 259 -32.66 55.93 -43.49
CA PRO A 259 -31.44 56.24 -44.24
C PRO A 259 -30.22 56.26 -43.34
N ILE A 260 -29.12 55.70 -43.85
CA ILE A 260 -27.77 55.81 -43.30
C ILE A 260 -27.41 57.29 -43.19
N ILE A 261 -27.52 57.86 -42.00
CA ILE A 261 -26.86 59.12 -41.63
C ILE A 261 -25.56 58.73 -40.93
N HIS A 262 -24.47 58.91 -41.65
CA HIS A 262 -23.13 58.96 -41.08
C HIS A 262 -23.02 60.21 -40.21
N ASP A 263 -23.08 60.05 -38.89
CA ASP A 263 -22.64 61.08 -37.94
C ASP A 263 -21.19 60.84 -37.47
N PRO A 264 -20.48 61.92 -37.09
CA PRO A 264 -19.02 62.02 -37.10
C PRO A 264 -18.38 61.44 -35.83
N PRO A 265 -17.04 61.24 -35.84
CA PRO A 265 -16.32 60.64 -34.71
C PRO A 265 -16.34 61.57 -33.49
N GLU A 266 -17.08 61.17 -32.46
CA GLU A 266 -17.13 61.86 -31.18
C GLU A 266 -15.94 61.46 -30.30
N LYS A 267 -15.26 62.50 -29.83
CA LYS A 267 -14.02 62.60 -29.08
C LYS A 267 -13.97 61.77 -27.79
N ASP A 268 -12.76 61.28 -27.50
CA ASP A 268 -12.31 60.75 -26.21
C ASP A 268 -12.62 61.68 -25.02
N PRO A 269 -12.98 61.14 -23.85
CA PRO A 269 -12.94 61.89 -22.60
C PRO A 269 -11.51 61.88 -22.03
N GLU A 270 -10.83 63.03 -22.15
CA GLU A 270 -9.69 63.38 -21.30
C GLU A 270 -10.15 63.42 -19.83
N ILE A 271 -9.54 62.58 -19.00
CA ILE A 271 -9.65 62.65 -17.54
C ILE A 271 -8.55 63.61 -17.08
N ASP A 272 -8.95 64.83 -16.72
CA ASP A 272 -8.15 65.78 -15.98
C ASP A 272 -7.81 65.20 -14.60
N GLN A 273 -6.57 64.78 -14.41
CA GLN A 273 -6.02 64.44 -13.10
C GLN A 273 -5.02 65.53 -12.71
N GLU A 274 -5.47 66.42 -11.82
CA GLU A 274 -4.68 67.51 -11.26
C GLU A 274 -3.40 66.97 -10.59
N GLN A 275 -2.27 67.44 -11.11
CA GLN A 275 -0.94 67.16 -10.65
C GLN A 275 -0.58 68.19 -9.56
N GLU A 276 -0.93 67.90 -8.31
CA GLU A 276 -0.41 68.64 -7.16
C GLU A 276 1.03 68.20 -6.89
N SER A 277 1.95 68.99 -7.45
CA SER A 277 3.37 69.00 -7.13
C SER A 277 3.55 69.42 -5.66
N GLY A 278 3.96 68.48 -4.81
CA GLY A 278 4.28 68.75 -3.40
C GLY A 278 5.32 67.78 -2.83
N SER A 279 6.58 68.21 -2.89
CA SER A 279 7.80 67.60 -2.32
C SER A 279 7.62 66.72 -1.07
N LYS A 280 8.12 65.47 -1.10
CA LYS A 280 8.71 64.71 0.03
C LYS A 280 9.20 63.35 -0.46
N GLN A 281 10.38 63.33 -1.07
CA GLN A 281 11.02 62.11 -1.58
C GLN A 281 12.38 61.89 -0.90
N ASP A 282 12.40 61.84 0.43
CA ASP A 282 13.61 61.46 1.19
C ASP A 282 13.36 60.45 2.33
N ASP A 283 12.10 60.08 2.63
CA ASP A 283 11.78 59.20 3.78
C ASP A 283 11.57 57.71 3.43
N GLU A 284 11.50 57.34 2.14
CA GLU A 284 11.17 55.96 1.73
C GLU A 284 12.35 54.98 1.87
N LYS A 285 13.61 55.47 1.90
CA LYS A 285 14.79 54.62 2.11
C LYS A 285 14.90 54.08 3.54
N THR A 286 14.36 54.79 4.52
CA THR A 286 14.47 54.42 5.94
C THR A 286 13.61 53.20 6.29
N PHE A 287 12.44 53.06 5.66
CA PHE A 287 11.54 51.91 5.86
C PHE A 287 12.12 50.60 5.30
N ASN A 288 12.82 50.66 4.17
CA ASN A 288 13.47 49.49 3.58
C ASN A 288 14.63 48.97 4.45
N MET A 289 15.34 49.85 5.16
CA MET A 289 16.42 49.42 6.07
C MET A 289 15.88 48.73 7.34
N ILE A 290 14.77 49.24 7.89
CA ILE A 290 14.12 48.66 9.07
C ILE A 290 13.57 47.25 8.78
N TRP A 291 12.99 47.03 7.60
CA TRP A 291 12.44 45.72 7.23
C TRP A 291 13.53 44.63 7.10
N ILE A 292 14.70 44.99 6.59
CA ILE A 292 15.85 44.07 6.47
C ILE A 292 16.33 43.61 7.85
N ILE A 293 16.34 44.49 8.86
CA ILE A 293 16.75 44.14 10.22
C ILE A 293 15.80 43.08 10.81
N PHE A 294 14.49 43.23 10.63
CA PHE A 294 13.51 42.22 11.09
C PHE A 294 13.68 40.87 10.39
N ILE A 295 13.97 40.85 9.09
CA ILE A 295 14.25 39.60 8.36
C ILE A 295 15.49 38.90 8.95
N VAL A 296 16.58 39.63 9.18
CA VAL A 296 17.82 39.05 9.70
C VAL A 296 17.63 38.50 11.11
N ILE A 297 16.94 39.24 11.99
CA ILE A 297 16.61 38.78 13.34
C ILE A 297 15.70 37.55 13.30
N GLY A 298 14.70 37.53 12.40
CA GLY A 298 13.81 36.39 12.21
C GLY A 298 14.55 35.12 11.79
N ILE A 299 15.47 35.22 10.83
CA ILE A 299 16.28 34.08 10.38
C ILE A 299 17.18 33.57 11.51
N LEU A 300 17.83 34.46 12.27
CA LEU A 300 18.66 34.08 13.42
C LEU A 300 17.86 33.34 14.49
N ALA A 301 16.64 33.82 14.80
CA ALA A 301 15.75 33.14 15.75
C ALA A 301 15.35 31.74 15.28
N ILE A 302 15.04 31.56 13.99
CA ILE A 302 14.70 30.25 13.42
C ILE A 302 15.88 29.29 13.53
N VAL A 303 17.10 29.73 13.20
CA VAL A 303 18.31 28.89 13.31
C VAL A 303 18.53 28.44 14.76
N VAL A 304 18.35 29.32 15.73
CA VAL A 304 18.47 28.96 17.17
C VAL A 304 17.39 27.95 17.58
N ILE A 305 16.15 28.11 17.12
CA ILE A 305 15.06 27.16 17.40
C ILE A 305 15.37 25.77 16.80
N VAL A 306 15.87 25.71 15.56
CA VAL A 306 16.25 24.45 14.91
C VAL A 306 17.38 23.75 15.67
N ILE A 307 18.38 24.51 16.14
CA ILE A 307 19.47 23.95 16.95
C ILE A 307 18.95 23.41 18.29
N ILE A 308 18.12 24.16 19.01
CA ILE A 308 17.56 23.73 20.30
C ILE A 308 16.69 22.47 20.14
N THR A 309 15.80 22.46 19.15
CA THR A 309 14.92 21.32 18.86
C THR A 309 15.73 20.08 18.46
N PHE A 310 16.80 20.25 17.67
CA PHE A 310 17.73 19.17 17.34
C PHE A 310 18.44 18.60 18.58
N PHE A 311 18.91 19.44 19.49
CA PHE A 311 19.52 18.98 20.75
C PHE A 311 18.51 18.24 21.64
N ILE A 312 17.28 18.71 21.75
CA ILE A 312 16.21 18.03 22.50
C ILE A 312 15.90 16.67 21.87
N PHE A 313 15.79 16.60 20.54
CA PHE A 313 15.53 15.36 19.81
C PHE A 313 16.66 14.34 19.98
N ARG A 314 17.92 14.79 19.81
CA ARG A 314 19.11 13.95 20.03
C ARG A 314 19.20 13.44 21.47
N SER A 315 18.83 14.26 22.45
CA SER A 315 18.78 13.87 23.86
C SER A 315 17.72 12.79 24.14
N ARG A 316 16.52 12.92 23.55
CA ARG A 316 15.45 11.90 23.66
C ARG A 316 15.87 10.56 23.06
N ASN A 317 16.55 10.57 21.91
CA ASN A 317 17.00 9.32 21.26
C ASN A 317 18.04 8.57 22.12
N LYS A 318 18.97 9.29 22.77
CA LYS A 318 19.96 8.67 23.68
C LYS A 318 19.30 8.00 24.90
N ARG A 319 18.23 8.58 25.45
CA ARG A 319 17.50 7.98 26.59
C ARG A 319 16.87 6.63 26.21
N LYS A 320 16.24 6.54 25.03
CA LYS A 320 15.63 5.29 24.55
C LYS A 320 16.66 4.17 24.40
N GLN A 321 17.84 4.49 23.87
CA GLN A 321 18.93 3.51 23.71
C GLN A 321 19.44 2.95 25.05
N ILE A 322 19.50 3.78 26.10
CA ILE A 322 19.90 3.33 27.44
C ILE A 322 18.83 2.40 28.04
N GLU A 323 17.55 2.72 27.84
CA GLU A 323 16.44 1.90 28.35
C GLU A 323 16.38 0.52 27.68
N ILE A 324 16.57 0.47 26.36
CA ILE A 324 16.63 -0.80 25.60
C ILE A 324 17.82 -1.64 26.07
N LYS A 325 19.01 -1.05 26.24
CA LYS A 325 20.18 -1.77 26.75
C LYS A 325 19.94 -2.34 28.16
N LYS A 326 19.24 -1.61 29.04
CA LYS A 326 18.85 -2.12 30.37
C LYS A 326 17.86 -3.27 30.28
N LYS A 327 16.83 -3.17 29.44
CA LYS A 327 15.84 -4.25 29.23
C LYS A 327 16.51 -5.53 28.70
N ASN A 328 17.41 -5.41 27.74
CA ASN A 328 18.16 -6.56 27.20
C ASN A 328 19.08 -7.20 28.26
N GLN A 329 19.69 -6.42 29.15
CA GLN A 329 20.47 -6.97 30.27
C GLN A 329 19.58 -7.72 31.28
N VAL A 330 18.39 -7.21 31.60
CA VAL A 330 17.44 -7.88 32.51
C VAL A 330 16.99 -9.22 31.91
N ILE A 331 16.60 -9.24 30.63
CA ILE A 331 16.21 -10.47 29.92
C ILE A 331 17.36 -11.48 29.90
N GLN A 332 18.59 -11.04 29.67
CA GLN A 332 19.77 -11.92 29.70
C GLN A 332 20.02 -12.54 31.07
N ILE A 333 19.76 -11.81 32.16
CA ILE A 333 19.88 -12.34 33.53
C ILE A 333 18.79 -13.40 33.77
N GLU A 334 17.55 -13.11 33.41
CA GLU A 334 16.41 -14.03 33.60
C GLU A 334 16.58 -15.33 32.79
N VAL A 335 17.05 -15.24 31.54
CA VAL A 335 17.34 -16.42 30.71
C VAL A 335 18.46 -17.27 31.32
N LYS A 336 19.54 -16.64 31.83
CA LYS A 336 20.61 -17.36 32.51
C LYS A 336 20.13 -18.05 33.78
N GLU A 337 19.25 -17.42 34.54
CA GLU A 337 18.66 -18.00 35.76
C GLU A 337 17.82 -19.25 35.42
N ARG A 338 16.96 -19.17 34.41
CA ARG A 338 16.17 -20.34 33.95
C ARG A 338 17.06 -21.48 33.44
N ILE A 339 18.16 -21.19 32.74
CA ILE A 339 19.10 -22.23 32.29
C ILE A 339 19.77 -22.93 33.50
N ILE A 340 20.14 -22.18 34.53
CA ILE A 340 20.74 -22.76 35.75
C ILE A 340 19.73 -23.64 36.50
N GLU A 341 18.45 -23.26 36.56
CA GLU A 341 17.39 -24.08 37.17
C GLU A 341 17.17 -25.39 36.41
N VAL A 342 17.13 -25.35 35.08
CA VAL A 342 17.00 -26.55 34.24
C VAL A 342 18.20 -27.49 34.44
N GLN A 343 19.43 -26.96 34.44
CA GLN A 343 20.63 -27.78 34.66
C GLN A 343 20.66 -28.43 36.06
N LYS A 344 20.20 -27.73 37.11
CA LYS A 344 20.08 -28.33 38.45
C LYS A 344 19.04 -29.44 38.51
N SER A 345 17.93 -29.29 37.79
CA SER A 345 16.88 -30.32 37.69
C SER A 345 17.39 -31.61 37.04
N ASP A 346 18.11 -31.48 35.92
CA ASP A 346 18.66 -32.63 35.19
C ASP A 346 19.76 -33.37 35.99
N GLN A 347 20.59 -32.62 36.73
CA GLN A 347 21.61 -33.22 37.60
C GLN A 347 20.97 -34.04 38.73
N ASN A 348 19.89 -33.55 39.35
CA ASN A 348 19.14 -34.29 40.37
C ASN A 348 18.47 -35.54 39.79
N ARG A 349 17.91 -35.46 38.57
CA ARG A 349 17.27 -36.61 37.91
C ARG A 349 18.28 -37.72 37.59
N THR A 350 19.50 -37.35 37.21
CA THR A 350 20.58 -38.31 36.91
C THR A 350 21.10 -38.99 38.18
N LYS A 351 21.21 -38.25 39.29
CA LYS A 351 21.59 -38.82 40.59
C LYS A 351 20.60 -39.88 41.09
N THR A 352 19.29 -39.66 40.87
CA THR A 352 18.26 -40.65 41.24
C THR A 352 18.30 -41.89 40.35
N ARG A 353 18.65 -41.75 39.06
CA ARG A 353 18.68 -42.90 38.13
C ARG A 353 19.83 -43.87 38.41
N ASN A 354 20.99 -43.36 38.85
CA ASN A 354 22.14 -44.21 39.19
C ASN A 354 21.93 -45.00 40.49
N ILE A 355 21.09 -44.51 41.42
CA ILE A 355 20.76 -45.23 42.65
C ILE A 355 19.84 -46.42 42.37
N VAL A 356 18.94 -46.33 41.39
CA VAL A 356 17.98 -47.40 41.06
C VAL A 356 18.64 -48.55 40.29
N HIS A 357 19.74 -48.30 39.57
CA HIS A 357 20.43 -49.35 38.80
C HIS A 357 21.43 -50.19 39.62
N SER A 358 21.67 -49.85 40.89
CA SER A 358 22.65 -50.52 41.74
C SER A 358 22.05 -51.57 42.69
N VAL A 359 20.74 -51.88 42.57
CA VAL A 359 20.00 -52.75 43.51
C VAL A 359 19.35 -53.94 42.79
N LYS A 360 19.96 -54.43 41.70
CA LYS A 360 19.35 -55.52 40.94
C LYS A 360 20.35 -56.43 40.22
N ASP A 361 21.39 -56.84 40.92
CA ASP A 361 22.26 -57.94 40.49
C ASP A 361 22.54 -58.82 41.71
N ASP A 362 21.60 -59.70 42.04
CA ASP A 362 21.83 -60.96 42.75
C ASP A 362 20.58 -61.83 42.51
N ASP A 363 20.80 -63.12 42.25
CA ASP A 363 19.83 -64.20 42.00
C ASP A 363 19.27 -64.34 40.56
N ASN A 364 19.94 -65.13 39.71
CA ASN A 364 19.62 -66.57 39.56
C ASN A 364 20.34 -67.21 38.37
N GLN A 365 21.21 -68.16 38.68
CA GLN A 365 21.63 -69.26 37.79
C GLN A 365 20.60 -70.38 37.90
N SER A 366 19.97 -70.81 36.80
CA SER A 366 19.74 -72.25 36.55
C SER A 366 19.39 -72.52 35.08
N GLU A 367 20.05 -73.54 34.57
CA GLU A 367 19.89 -74.14 33.24
C GLU A 367 18.48 -74.69 33.00
N SER A 368 18.04 -74.71 31.75
CA SER A 368 17.73 -75.98 31.06
C SER A 368 17.33 -75.76 29.61
N SER A 369 17.95 -76.58 28.78
CA SER A 369 17.72 -76.88 27.38
C SER A 369 16.30 -77.36 27.07
N SER A 370 15.76 -76.98 25.91
CA SER A 370 15.13 -77.93 24.98
C SER A 370 14.85 -77.31 23.61
N GLU A 371 15.11 -78.14 22.62
CA GLU A 371 14.90 -78.00 21.20
C GLU A 371 13.41 -77.84 20.85
N SER A 372 13.10 -77.21 19.70
CA SER A 372 12.48 -77.91 18.56
C SER A 372 11.90 -76.95 17.50
N SER A 373 12.42 -77.16 16.27
CA SER A 373 11.70 -77.27 14.99
C SER A 373 10.81 -76.14 14.42
N SER A 374 11.19 -75.75 13.18
CA SER A 374 10.36 -75.55 11.97
C SER A 374 9.25 -74.48 12.02
N SER A 375 9.05 -73.61 11.03
CA SER A 375 9.02 -73.88 9.59
C SER A 375 9.06 -72.59 8.77
N SER A 376 9.80 -72.68 7.67
CA SER A 376 9.80 -71.85 6.48
C SER A 376 8.42 -71.57 5.88
N SER A 377 8.21 -70.35 5.37
CA SER A 377 7.52 -70.14 4.10
C SER A 377 8.10 -68.95 3.34
N SER A 378 8.88 -69.31 2.33
CA SER A 378 9.32 -68.48 1.21
C SER A 378 8.21 -68.37 0.17
N SER A 379 8.04 -67.21 -0.44
CA SER A 379 7.58 -67.13 -1.82
C SER A 379 8.32 -66.01 -2.56
N THR A 380 9.18 -66.45 -3.46
CA THR A 380 9.88 -65.72 -4.52
C THR A 380 9.08 -65.85 -5.81
N SER A 381 9.00 -64.77 -6.60
CA SER A 381 9.18 -64.75 -8.08
C SER A 381 8.76 -63.37 -8.63
N SER A 382 9.66 -62.49 -9.08
CA SER A 382 10.11 -62.36 -10.49
C SER A 382 8.96 -62.39 -11.50
N SER A 383 8.71 -61.39 -12.35
CA SER A 383 9.55 -61.07 -13.51
C SER A 383 8.89 -60.02 -14.45
N SER A 384 9.72 -59.40 -15.29
CA SER A 384 9.45 -58.86 -16.66
C SER A 384 8.78 -57.49 -16.87
N SER A 385 9.59 -56.58 -17.41
CA SER A 385 9.31 -55.36 -18.20
C SER A 385 8.72 -55.72 -19.60
N PRO A 386 8.72 -54.84 -20.63
CA PRO A 386 8.31 -53.42 -20.79
C PRO A 386 7.28 -53.26 -21.96
N PHE A 387 6.71 -52.07 -22.22
CA PHE A 387 6.20 -51.56 -23.53
C PHE A 387 5.44 -50.25 -23.25
N SER A 388 6.01 -49.07 -23.53
CA SER A 388 5.87 -48.27 -24.77
C SER A 388 4.44 -48.11 -25.25
N SER A 389 3.90 -46.87 -25.23
CA SER A 389 3.27 -46.19 -26.38
C SER A 389 2.75 -44.80 -26.00
N SER A 390 3.35 -43.82 -26.67
CA SER A 390 2.90 -42.47 -26.98
C SER A 390 1.44 -42.34 -27.43
N SER A 391 0.78 -41.22 -27.11
CA SER A 391 -0.25 -40.59 -27.95
C SER A 391 -0.40 -39.11 -27.60
N SER A 392 0.20 -38.27 -28.43
CA SER A 392 -0.16 -36.88 -28.68
C SER A 392 -1.56 -36.77 -29.30
N ILE A 393 -2.41 -35.86 -28.81
CA ILE A 393 -3.49 -35.28 -29.62
C ILE A 393 -3.54 -33.78 -29.35
N SER A 394 -3.29 -33.04 -30.43
CA SER A 394 -3.46 -31.61 -30.61
C SER A 394 -4.90 -31.28 -31.01
N SER A 395 -5.28 -30.02 -30.80
CA SER A 395 -6.27 -29.22 -31.54
C SER A 395 -7.76 -29.60 -31.44
N SER A 396 -8.60 -28.70 -30.93
CA SER A 396 -9.37 -27.70 -31.72
C SER A 396 -10.56 -27.11 -30.93
N SER A 397 -10.76 -25.80 -31.08
CA SER A 397 -11.87 -24.96 -30.57
C SER A 397 -13.21 -25.23 -31.30
N PRO A 398 -14.24 -24.37 -31.17
CA PRO A 398 -15.13 -24.14 -30.03
C PRO A 398 -16.58 -24.59 -30.37
N ILE A 399 -17.38 -24.98 -29.37
CA ILE A 399 -18.81 -25.25 -29.58
C ILE A 399 -19.68 -24.35 -28.70
N SER A 400 -20.58 -23.71 -29.43
CA SER A 400 -21.69 -22.84 -29.12
C SER A 400 -22.68 -23.39 -28.07
N SER A 401 -23.21 -22.44 -27.29
CA SER A 401 -24.40 -22.34 -26.43
C SER A 401 -25.46 -23.48 -26.39
N PRO A 402 -26.26 -23.55 -25.30
CA PRO A 402 -27.52 -22.81 -25.34
C PRO A 402 -27.92 -22.10 -24.02
N SER A 403 -28.62 -20.97 -24.22
CA SER A 403 -29.30 -20.14 -23.24
C SER A 403 -30.31 -20.91 -22.40
N LEU A 404 -30.27 -20.68 -21.09
CA LEU A 404 -31.29 -21.10 -20.13
C LEU A 404 -32.33 -19.99 -20.02
N HIS A 405 -33.48 -20.21 -20.66
CA HIS A 405 -34.70 -19.42 -20.45
C HIS A 405 -35.22 -19.66 -19.03
N ILE A 406 -35.26 -18.61 -18.19
CA ILE A 406 -36.02 -18.60 -16.94
C ILE A 406 -37.29 -17.78 -17.19
N ASN A 407 -38.43 -18.47 -17.20
CA ASN A 407 -39.76 -17.87 -17.20
C ASN A 407 -40.02 -17.17 -15.86
N ILE A 408 -40.23 -15.85 -15.89
CA ILE A 408 -40.77 -15.09 -14.77
C ILE A 408 -42.29 -15.17 -14.86
N SER A 409 -42.89 -15.79 -13.85
CA SER A 409 -44.34 -15.82 -13.63
C SER A 409 -44.82 -14.47 -13.13
N GLU A 410 -45.69 -13.83 -13.90
CA GLU A 410 -46.57 -12.74 -13.45
C GLU A 410 -47.50 -13.23 -12.34
N THR A 411 -47.81 -12.37 -11.36
CA THR A 411 -49.08 -12.32 -10.63
C THR A 411 -49.22 -10.97 -9.90
N PRO A 412 -50.44 -10.52 -9.55
CA PRO A 412 -50.87 -9.17 -9.87
C PRO A 412 -50.91 -8.18 -8.69
N HIS A 413 -51.00 -6.92 -9.10
CA HIS A 413 -51.36 -5.73 -8.33
C HIS A 413 -52.34 -5.96 -7.17
N GLN A 414 -51.96 -5.43 -5.99
CA GLN A 414 -52.93 -4.94 -5.02
C GLN A 414 -52.49 -3.57 -4.47
N SER A 415 -53.35 -2.60 -4.74
CA SER A 415 -53.36 -1.23 -4.27
C SER A 415 -53.65 -1.13 -2.78
N PHE A 416 -52.85 -0.37 -2.03
CA PHE A 416 -53.31 0.28 -0.82
C PHE A 416 -52.83 1.73 -0.80
N ALA A 417 -53.81 2.64 -0.86
CA ALA A 417 -53.67 4.05 -0.55
C ALA A 417 -53.43 4.21 0.96
N SER A 418 -52.57 5.15 1.34
CA SER A 418 -52.60 5.74 2.68
C SER A 418 -52.07 7.18 2.61
N GLU A 419 -53.01 8.11 2.71
CA GLU A 419 -52.79 9.53 2.90
C GLU A 419 -52.12 9.79 4.24
N ARG A 420 -51.06 10.61 4.26
CA ARG A 420 -50.81 11.49 5.41
C ARG A 420 -50.14 12.79 4.99
N SER A 421 -51.02 13.77 4.86
CA SER A 421 -50.78 15.20 4.79
C SER A 421 -50.09 15.70 6.07
N PHE A 422 -48.97 16.40 5.93
CA PHE A 422 -48.48 17.35 6.93
C PHE A 422 -48.45 18.73 6.29
N ARG A 423 -49.42 19.56 6.69
CA ARG A 423 -49.44 21.01 6.46
C ARG A 423 -48.47 21.68 7.44
N THR A 424 -47.55 22.48 6.92
CA THR A 424 -46.80 23.49 7.68
C THR A 424 -47.67 24.74 7.85
N ALA A 425 -47.80 25.20 9.09
CA ALA A 425 -48.37 26.49 9.43
C ALA A 425 -47.26 27.55 9.49
N SER A 426 -47.45 28.64 8.76
CA SER A 426 -46.69 29.88 8.93
C SER A 426 -47.65 31.01 8.62
N GLU A 427 -48.20 31.64 9.65
CA GLU A 427 -48.95 32.88 9.51
C GLU A 427 -48.70 33.80 10.71
N SER A 428 -48.18 34.98 10.35
CA SER A 428 -48.52 36.32 10.87
C SER A 428 -48.38 36.63 12.36
N HIS A 429 -47.40 37.49 12.66
CA HIS A 429 -47.62 38.59 13.58
C HIS A 429 -47.21 39.91 12.91
N ARG A 430 -48.22 40.75 12.64
CA ARG A 430 -48.10 42.21 12.62
C ARG A 430 -48.60 42.72 13.97
N GLY A 431 -47.75 43.52 14.61
CA GLY A 431 -48.06 44.54 15.60
C GLY A 431 -47.18 45.72 15.27
#